data_AF-A0A2I1R681-F1
#
_entry.id   AF-A0A2I1R681-F1
#
_cell.length_a   1.000
_cell.length_b   1.000
_cell.length_c   1.000
_cell.angle_alpha   90.00
_cell.angle_beta   90.00
_cell.angle_gamma   90.00
#
_symmetry.space_group_name_H-M   'P 1'
#
loop_
_entity.id
_entity.type
_entity.pdbx_description
1 polymer ?
#
loop_
_entity_poly.entity_id
_entity_poly.type
_entity_poly.pdbx_seq_one_letter_code
_entity_poly.pdbx_strand_id
1 'polypeptide(L)'
;TNAGLSECTRDVGKAVQNVIVRTLDGTRTLWSARDCSPLNTVNNVVLKPAQQVKDTITWSGTTSSPGCERPRTQVPAGSYSAIGKIGERESFPITFNMVAPAQEP
;
A
#
# COMPACT_ATOMS: atom_id res chain seq x y z
N THR A 1 -13.63 -1.15 -5.11
CA THR A 1 -14.92 -1.04 -5.81
C THR A 1 -15.52 -2.40 -6.02
N ASN A 2 -16.82 -2.57 -5.81
CA ASN A 2 -17.52 -3.76 -6.32
C ASN A 2 -17.75 -3.60 -7.83
N ALA A 3 -16.97 -4.32 -8.63
CA ALA A 3 -17.09 -4.31 -10.10
C ALA A 3 -18.12 -5.34 -10.64
N GLY A 4 -18.73 -6.13 -9.76
CA GLY A 4 -19.77 -7.09 -10.12
C GLY A 4 -21.17 -6.48 -10.23
N LEU A 5 -22.11 -7.27 -10.74
CA LEU A 5 -23.51 -6.89 -10.92
C LEU A 5 -24.40 -7.22 -9.71
N SER A 6 -23.84 -7.86 -8.68
CA SER A 6 -24.55 -8.27 -7.47
C SER A 6 -23.85 -7.73 -6.23
N GLU A 7 -24.60 -7.61 -5.13
CA GLU A 7 -24.02 -7.25 -3.84
C GLU A 7 -22.99 -8.30 -3.40
N CYS A 8 -21.93 -7.86 -2.72
CA CYS A 8 -20.95 -8.76 -2.12
C CYS A 8 -20.51 -8.24 -0.75
N THR A 9 -20.18 -9.16 0.15
CA THR A 9 -19.54 -8.81 1.43
C THR A 9 -18.04 -8.99 1.31
N ARG A 10 -17.26 -7.98 1.71
CA ARG A 10 -15.81 -8.03 1.75
C ARG A 10 -15.26 -7.39 3.02
N ASP A 11 -14.22 -8.00 3.57
CA ASP A 11 -13.38 -7.32 4.55
C ASP A 11 -12.59 -6.22 3.83
N VAL A 12 -12.72 -5.00 4.32
CA VAL A 12 -11.98 -3.81 3.87
C VAL A 12 -11.17 -3.21 5.03
N GLY A 13 -10.98 -3.95 6.11
CA GLY A 13 -10.23 -3.53 7.29
C GLY A 13 -8.71 -3.53 7.10
N LYS A 14 -7.99 -2.98 8.09
CA LYS A 14 -6.52 -2.91 8.06
C LYS A 14 -5.85 -4.29 8.06
N ALA A 15 -6.54 -5.32 8.54
CA ALA A 15 -6.10 -6.72 8.55
C ALA A 15 -5.88 -7.31 7.13
N VAL A 16 -6.49 -6.74 6.10
CA VAL A 16 -6.34 -7.20 4.71
C VAL A 16 -5.81 -6.12 3.76
N GLN A 17 -5.77 -4.86 4.19
CA GLN A 17 -5.18 -3.77 3.41
C GLN A 17 -3.65 -3.81 3.41
N ASN A 18 -3.04 -3.58 2.26
CA ASN A 18 -1.61 -3.32 2.15
C ASN A 18 -1.31 -2.39 0.96
N VAL A 19 -0.18 -1.69 1.03
CA VAL A 19 0.46 -1.04 -0.12
C VAL A 19 1.92 -1.48 -0.11
N ILE A 20 2.41 -1.92 -1.27
CA ILE A 20 3.80 -2.37 -1.44
C ILE A 20 4.49 -1.43 -2.41
N VAL A 21 5.65 -0.91 -2.01
CA VAL A 21 6.52 -0.09 -2.86
C VAL A 21 7.73 -0.94 -3.31
N ARG A 22 8.03 -0.92 -4.60
CA ARG A 22 9.11 -1.69 -5.23
C ARG A 22 9.95 -0.89 -6.19
N THR A 23 11.13 -1.41 -6.53
CA THR A 23 11.87 -1.02 -7.73
C THR A 23 11.05 -1.26 -9.00
N LEU A 24 11.33 -0.54 -10.09
CA LEU A 24 10.55 -0.65 -11.33
C LEU A 24 10.64 -2.03 -12.01
N ASP A 25 11.77 -2.71 -11.86
CA ASP A 25 11.95 -4.09 -12.32
C ASP A 25 11.17 -5.11 -11.46
N GLY A 26 10.53 -4.65 -10.38
CA GLY A 26 9.72 -5.47 -9.47
C GLY A 26 10.53 -6.40 -8.56
N THR A 27 11.85 -6.43 -8.67
CA THR A 27 12.72 -7.41 -8.01
C THR A 27 12.91 -7.13 -6.52
N ARG A 28 12.85 -5.86 -6.11
CA ARG A 28 13.12 -5.44 -4.73
C ARG A 28 11.93 -4.72 -4.13
N THR A 29 11.43 -5.25 -3.02
CA THR A 29 10.49 -4.54 -2.14
C THR A 29 11.25 -3.58 -1.24
N LEU A 30 10.81 -2.33 -1.23
CA LEU A 30 11.41 -1.26 -0.44
C LEU A 30 10.62 -1.01 0.84
N TRP A 31 9.30 -1.08 0.73
CA TRP A 31 8.41 -0.77 1.82
C TRP A 31 7.07 -1.50 1.71
N SER A 32 6.47 -1.82 2.85
CA SER A 32 5.09 -2.30 2.94
C SER A 32 4.34 -1.58 4.06
N ALA A 33 3.08 -1.24 3.81
CA ALA A 33 2.18 -0.66 4.82
C ALA A 33 1.98 -1.57 6.04
N ARG A 34 2.21 -2.89 5.88
CA ARG A 34 2.02 -3.89 6.94
C ARG A 34 3.25 -4.20 7.75
N ASP A 35 4.45 -3.88 7.26
CA ASP A 35 5.71 -4.20 7.95
C ASP A 35 5.77 -3.59 9.35
N CYS A 36 5.22 -2.39 9.50
CA CYS A 36 5.35 -1.57 10.70
C CYS A 36 4.02 -1.19 11.36
N SER A 37 2.89 -1.64 10.81
CA SER A 37 1.58 -1.25 11.29
C SER A 37 1.15 -2.13 12.47
N PRO A 38 0.79 -1.55 13.63
CA PRO A 38 0.14 -2.29 14.70
C PRO A 38 -1.35 -2.56 14.41
N LEU A 39 -1.91 -1.94 13.35
CA LEU A 39 -3.33 -2.06 13.02
C LEU A 39 -3.62 -3.40 12.34
N ASN A 40 -4.53 -4.17 12.93
CA ASN A 40 -4.99 -5.45 12.40
C ASN A 40 -6.51 -5.60 12.57
N THR A 41 -7.26 -4.58 12.16
CA THR A 41 -8.72 -4.55 12.30
C THR A 41 -9.41 -5.21 11.11
N VAL A 42 -10.47 -5.97 11.38
CA VAL A 42 -11.41 -6.50 10.38
C VAL A 42 -12.57 -5.51 10.23
N ASN A 43 -13.02 -5.26 9.00
CA ASN A 43 -14.17 -4.40 8.71
C ASN A 43 -14.96 -4.99 7.54
N ASN A 44 -16.00 -5.79 7.84
CA ASN A 44 -16.85 -6.38 6.82
C ASN A 44 -17.88 -5.38 6.30
N VAL A 45 -17.84 -5.10 5.01
CA VAL A 45 -18.76 -4.17 4.34
C VAL A 45 -19.54 -4.90 3.25
N VAL A 46 -20.86 -4.72 3.24
CA VAL A 46 -21.72 -5.09 2.11
C VAL A 46 -21.61 -3.99 1.05
N LEU A 47 -21.11 -4.34 -0.13
CA LEU A 47 -20.90 -3.42 -1.24
C LEU A 47 -21.94 -3.66 -2.32
N LYS A 48 -22.76 -2.65 -2.61
CA LYS A 48 -23.63 -2.62 -3.78
C LYS A 48 -22.82 -2.60 -5.08
N PRO A 49 -23.39 -3.03 -6.23
CA PRO A 49 -22.76 -2.85 -7.53
C PRO A 49 -22.25 -1.41 -7.71
N ALA A 50 -21.02 -1.28 -8.23
CA ALA A 50 -20.28 -0.02 -8.42
C ALA A 50 -19.92 0.77 -7.13
N GLN A 51 -20.35 0.34 -5.94
CA GLN A 51 -20.00 1.02 -4.69
C GLN A 51 -18.48 0.95 -4.43
N GLN A 52 -17.94 2.06 -3.93
CA GLN A 52 -16.53 2.20 -3.59
C GLN A 52 -16.36 2.43 -2.10
N VAL A 53 -15.35 1.78 -1.53
CA VAL A 53 -14.77 2.16 -0.24
C VAL A 53 -13.41 2.76 -0.54
N LYS A 54 -13.10 3.88 0.10
CA LYS A 54 -11.84 4.60 -0.03
C LYS A 54 -11.12 4.56 1.30
N ASP A 55 -9.81 4.45 1.23
CA ASP A 55 -8.91 4.53 2.38
C ASP A 55 -7.61 5.19 1.95
N THR A 56 -6.89 5.76 2.91
CA THR A 56 -5.64 6.48 2.68
C THR A 56 -4.56 5.86 3.55
N ILE A 57 -3.41 5.59 2.93
CA ILE A 57 -2.20 5.14 3.62
C ILE A 57 -1.14 6.21 3.42
N THR A 58 -0.60 6.70 4.53
CA THR A 58 0.49 7.68 4.54
C THR A 58 1.82 6.96 4.68
N TRP A 59 2.75 7.26 3.79
CA TRP A 59 4.11 6.73 3.81
C TRP A 59 5.11 7.87 3.92
N SER A 60 6.09 7.73 4.80
CA SER A 60 7.12 8.74 5.06
C SER A 60 8.31 8.69 4.10
N GLY A 61 8.26 7.87 3.05
CA GLY A 61 9.36 7.75 2.08
C GLY A 61 10.55 6.91 2.54
N THR A 62 10.41 6.11 3.59
CA THR A 62 11.50 5.24 4.10
C THR A 62 11.32 3.77 3.71
N THR A 63 12.39 3.00 3.76
CA THR A 63 12.36 1.54 3.71
C THR A 63 11.64 0.96 4.93
N SER A 64 11.25 -0.31 4.84
CA SER A 64 10.78 -1.12 5.97
C SER A 64 11.29 -2.56 5.89
N SER A 65 11.13 -3.28 7.01
CA SER A 65 11.31 -4.72 7.11
C SER A 65 10.16 -5.27 7.96
N PRO A 66 9.74 -6.54 7.79
CA PRO A 66 8.71 -7.14 8.63
C PRO A 66 9.00 -6.92 10.12
N GLY A 67 8.00 -6.45 10.87
CA GLY A 67 8.16 -6.11 12.30
C GLY A 67 8.99 -4.86 12.59
N CYS A 68 9.40 -4.10 11.57
CA CYS A 68 10.40 -3.03 11.63
C CYS A 68 11.71 -3.43 12.33
N GLU A 69 12.14 -4.69 12.21
CA GLU A 69 13.30 -5.19 12.95
C GLU A 69 14.61 -4.50 12.52
N ARG A 70 14.66 -3.96 11.30
CA ARG A 70 15.81 -3.23 10.78
C ARG A 70 15.58 -1.71 10.80
N PRO A 71 16.64 -0.90 11.00
CA PRO A 71 16.55 0.55 10.88
C PRO A 71 15.96 0.97 9.54
N ARG A 72 14.98 1.88 9.60
CA ARG A 72 14.35 2.47 8.41
C ARG A 72 15.27 3.53 7.85
N THR A 73 15.52 3.48 6.55
CA THR A 73 16.36 4.44 5.83
C THR A 73 15.56 5.16 4.76
N GLN A 74 15.94 6.38 4.41
CA GLN A 74 15.25 7.12 3.35
C GLN A 74 15.38 6.39 2.01
N VAL A 75 14.28 6.25 1.27
CA VAL A 75 14.33 5.74 -0.10
C VAL A 75 15.03 6.80 -0.96
N PRO A 76 16.07 6.43 -1.73
CA PRO A 76 16.77 7.38 -2.59
C PRO A 76 15.87 8.01 -3.65
N ALA A 77 16.33 9.11 -4.24
CA ALA A 77 15.69 9.65 -5.43
C ALA A 77 15.75 8.63 -6.57
N GLY A 78 14.68 8.56 -7.36
CA GLY A 78 14.56 7.58 -8.44
C GLY A 78 13.12 7.21 -8.75
N SER A 79 12.96 6.27 -9.67
CA SER A 79 11.65 5.80 -10.12
C SER A 79 11.27 4.47 -9.47
N TYR A 80 10.03 4.36 -9.05
CA TYR A 80 9.50 3.23 -8.27
C TYR A 80 8.08 2.89 -8.70
N SER A 81 7.60 1.75 -8.19
CA SER A 81 6.20 1.33 -8.35
C SER A 81 5.52 1.12 -7.02
N ALA A 82 4.20 1.37 -6.97
CA ALA A 82 3.34 1.04 -5.84
C ALA A 82 2.19 0.14 -6.29
N ILE A 83 1.88 -0.86 -5.47
CA ILE A 83 0.78 -1.80 -5.67
C ILE A 83 -0.11 -1.77 -4.44
N GLY A 84 -1.39 -1.47 -4.63
CA GLY A 84 -2.40 -1.58 -3.57
C GLY A 84 -2.95 -3.00 -3.48
N LYS A 85 -3.19 -3.48 -2.27
CA LYS A 85 -3.72 -4.83 -2.02
C LYS A 85 -4.89 -4.83 -1.04
N ILE A 86 -5.84 -5.72 -1.30
CA ILE A 86 -6.91 -6.13 -0.38
C ILE A 86 -6.93 -7.65 -0.36
N GLY A 87 -6.38 -8.25 0.69
CA GLY A 87 -6.14 -9.69 0.76
C GLY A 87 -5.24 -10.16 -0.39
N GLU A 88 -5.71 -11.15 -1.16
CA GLU A 88 -5.00 -11.68 -2.33
C GLU A 88 -5.17 -10.83 -3.60
N ARG A 89 -6.06 -9.83 -3.60
CA ARG A 89 -6.29 -8.97 -4.77
C ARG A 89 -5.24 -7.86 -4.81
N GLU A 90 -4.62 -7.70 -5.96
CA GLU A 90 -3.64 -6.65 -6.24
C GLU A 90 -4.18 -5.70 -7.31
N SER A 91 -3.83 -4.41 -7.20
CA SER A 91 -4.02 -3.46 -8.29
C SER A 91 -2.98 -3.65 -9.38
N PHE A 92 -3.21 -3.03 -10.54
CA PHE A 92 -2.09 -2.73 -11.43
C PHE A 92 -1.07 -1.83 -10.72
N PRO A 93 0.22 -1.96 -11.03
CA PRO A 93 1.24 -1.08 -10.46
C PRO A 93 1.05 0.34 -10.99
N ILE A 94 1.16 1.32 -10.10
CA ILE A 94 1.34 2.72 -10.47
C ILE A 94 2.81 3.08 -10.34
N THR A 95 3.34 3.90 -11.24
CA THR A 95 4.73 4.38 -11.19
C THR A 95 4.79 5.79 -10.63
N PHE A 96 5.86 6.09 -9.90
CA PHE A 96 6.11 7.42 -9.33
C PHE A 96 7.60 7.67 -9.17
N ASN A 97 7.96 8.93 -8.98
CA ASN A 97 9.34 9.33 -8.71
C ASN A 97 9.46 9.80 -7.26
N MET A 98 10.47 9.31 -6.56
CA MET A 98 10.98 9.94 -5.33
C MET A 98 11.94 11.05 -5.77
N VAL A 99 11.72 12.25 -5.27
CA VAL A 99 12.64 13.37 -5.44
C VAL A 99 13.50 13.51 -4.19
N ALA A 100 14.72 14.00 -4.35
CA ALA A 100 15.52 14.39 -3.19
C ALA A 100 14.75 15.46 -2.39
N PRO A 101 14.81 15.44 -1.05
CA PRO A 101 14.28 16.54 -0.26
C PRO A 101 14.91 17.84 -0.75
N ALA A 102 14.10 18.91 -0.80
CA ALA A 102 14.61 20.22 -1.17
C ALA A 102 15.76 20.57 -0.21
N GLN A 103 16.93 20.89 -0.76
CA GLN A 103 18.04 21.40 0.03
C GLN A 103 17.64 22.81 0.49
N GLU A 104 17.42 22.97 1.79
CA GLU A 104 17.24 24.30 2.37
C GLU A 104 18.55 25.09 2.17
N PRO A 105 18.46 26.36 1.75
CA PRO A 105 19.62 27.21 1.44
C PRO A 105 20.49 27.52 2.67
#